data_AF-A0AAD4T2A2-F1
#
_entry.id   AF-A0AAD4T2A2-F1
#
_cell.length_a   1.000
_cell.length_b   1.000
_cell.length_c   1.000
_cell.angle_alpha   90.00
_cell.angle_beta   90.00
_cell.angle_gamma   90.00
#
_symmetry.space_group_name_H-M   'P 1'
#
loop_
_entity.id
_entity.type
_entity.pdbx_description
1 polymer ?
#
loop_
_entity_poly.entity_id
_entity_poly.type
_entity_poly.pdbx_seq_one_letter_code
_entity_poly.pdbx_strand_id
1 'polypeptide(L)'
;MRSMTYISTSKNRDLDGSVRRQAIPMIFQFFCNSDPFIPYLAVNYLDRFISRQELPHGKPWMIKLLCISYLSLAAKMKQSDFSLT
;
A
#
# COMPACT_ATOMS: atom_id res chain seq x y z
N MET A 1 12.36 -28.06 20.99
CA MET A 1 12.19 -26.59 21.08
C MET A 1 11.52 -26.13 19.79
N ARG A 2 10.23 -25.75 19.84
CA ARG A 2 9.36 -25.54 18.67
C ARG A 2 9.73 -24.19 18.03
N SER A 3 10.22 -24.21 16.78
CA SER A 3 10.74 -23.05 16.07
C SER A 3 9.66 -21.97 15.85
N MET A 4 9.67 -20.95 16.71
CA MET A 4 8.76 -19.80 16.64
C MET A 4 8.93 -18.99 15.34
N THR A 5 10.08 -19.09 14.67
CA THR A 5 10.41 -18.28 13.49
C THR A 5 9.64 -18.68 12.24
N TYR A 6 9.23 -19.95 12.08
CA TYR A 6 8.40 -20.39 10.95
C TYR A 6 6.98 -19.82 11.00
N ILE A 7 6.39 -19.75 12.20
CA ILE A 7 5.01 -19.27 12.40
C ILE A 7 4.93 -17.75 12.20
N SER A 8 5.98 -17.01 12.57
CA SER A 8 6.05 -15.56 12.35
C SER A 8 6.03 -15.22 10.85
N THR A 9 6.76 -15.96 10.01
CA THR A 9 6.83 -15.69 8.57
C THR A 9 5.52 -16.02 7.84
N SER A 10 4.83 -17.11 8.22
CA SER A 10 3.53 -17.45 7.62
C SER A 10 2.47 -16.40 7.98
N LYS A 11 2.39 -16.02 9.26
CA LYS A 11 1.42 -15.04 9.75
C LYS A 11 1.63 -13.65 9.13
N ASN A 12 2.87 -13.29 8.80
CA ASN A 12 3.19 -12.04 8.13
C ASN A 12 2.74 -12.04 6.66
N ARG A 13 2.93 -13.17 5.94
CA ARG A 13 2.43 -13.33 4.54
C ARG A 13 0.91 -13.26 4.44
N ASP A 14 0.20 -13.91 5.37
CA ASP A 14 -1.26 -13.85 5.40
C ASP A 14 -1.78 -12.43 5.71
N LEU A 15 -1.05 -11.69 6.56
CA LEU A 15 -1.39 -10.31 6.90
C LEU A 15 -1.18 -9.36 5.74
N ASP A 16 -0.05 -9.48 5.06
CA ASP A 16 0.28 -8.72 3.87
C ASP A 16 -0.79 -8.92 2.79
N GLY A 17 -1.26 -10.16 2.57
CA GLY A 17 -2.34 -10.45 1.63
C GLY A 17 -3.67 -9.78 2.03
N SER A 18 -4.01 -9.79 3.32
CA SER A 18 -5.22 -9.13 3.84
C SER A 18 -5.16 -7.60 3.71
N VAL A 19 -3.99 -7.00 3.93
CA VAL A 19 -3.78 -5.56 3.78
C VAL A 19 -3.88 -5.16 2.32
N ARG A 20 -3.22 -5.88 1.40
CA ARG A 20 -3.31 -5.65 -0.04
C ARG A 20 -4.76 -5.70 -0.52
N ARG A 21 -5.52 -6.72 -0.08
CA ARG A 21 -6.93 -6.90 -0.45
C ARG A 21 -7.84 -5.77 0.05
N GLN A 22 -7.49 -5.12 1.16
CA GLN A 22 -8.23 -3.96 1.69
C GLN A 22 -7.80 -2.65 1.03
N ALA A 23 -6.51 -2.47 0.77
CA ALA A 23 -5.94 -1.22 0.25
C ALA A 23 -6.27 -1.00 -1.23
N ILE A 24 -6.19 -2.03 -2.07
CA ILE A 24 -6.44 -1.93 -3.51
C ILE A 24 -7.81 -1.30 -3.83
N PRO A 25 -8.95 -1.83 -3.35
CA PRO A 25 -10.25 -1.23 -3.67
C PRO A 25 -10.38 0.20 -3.14
N MET A 26 -9.75 0.55 -2.01
CA MET A 26 -9.73 1.93 -1.53
C MET A 26 -8.96 2.84 -2.50
N ILE A 27 -7.78 2.43 -2.97
CA ILE A 27 -6.97 3.19 -3.92
C ILE A 27 -7.74 3.44 -5.22
N PHE A 28 -8.38 2.40 -5.76
CA PHE A 28 -9.21 2.52 -6.95
C PHE A 28 -10.45 3.38 -6.72
N GLN A 29 -11.09 3.31 -5.55
CA GLN A 29 -12.23 4.17 -5.21
C GLN A 29 -11.85 5.66 -5.17
N PHE A 30 -10.67 6.00 -4.65
CA PHE A 30 -10.21 7.40 -4.56
C PHE A 30 -9.78 7.98 -5.92
N PHE A 31 -9.32 7.15 -6.86
CA PHE A 31 -8.81 7.61 -8.16
C PHE A 31 -9.58 7.08 -9.38
N CYS A 32 -10.79 6.54 -9.20
CA CYS A 32 -11.59 5.98 -10.30
C CYS A 32 -11.85 6.98 -11.44
N ASN A 33 -11.83 8.29 -11.14
CA ASN A 33 -11.98 9.39 -12.11
C ASN A 33 -10.67 10.08 -12.51
N SER A 34 -9.53 9.60 -12.01
CA SER A 34 -8.21 10.18 -12.27
C SER A 34 -7.39 9.29 -13.20
N ASP A 35 -6.27 9.85 -13.66
CA ASP A 35 -5.34 9.18 -14.55
C ASP A 35 -4.94 7.78 -14.00
N PRO A 36 -5.03 6.71 -14.82
CA PRO A 36 -4.81 5.33 -14.38
C PRO A 36 -3.37 5.05 -13.90
N PHE A 37 -2.43 5.96 -14.17
CA PHE A 37 -1.05 5.87 -13.68
C PHE A 37 -0.94 6.08 -12.17
N ILE A 38 -1.80 6.93 -11.60
CA ILE A 38 -1.78 7.25 -10.17
C ILE A 38 -2.13 6.03 -9.29
N PRO A 39 -3.25 5.31 -9.51
CA PRO A 39 -3.54 4.11 -8.74
C PRO A 39 -2.51 3.00 -8.97
N TYR A 40 -1.94 2.90 -10.16
CA TYR A 40 -0.86 1.94 -10.45
C TYR A 40 0.40 2.21 -9.60
N LEU A 41 0.88 3.45 -9.57
CA LEU A 41 2.02 3.85 -8.73
C LEU A 41 1.72 3.68 -7.24
N ALA A 42 0.52 4.05 -6.80
CA ALA A 42 0.11 3.91 -5.41
C ALA A 42 0.12 2.44 -4.95
N VAL A 43 -0.36 1.51 -5.79
CA VAL A 43 -0.31 0.07 -5.51
C VAL A 43 1.14 -0.43 -5.49
N ASN A 44 2.00 0.02 -6.42
CA ASN A 44 3.40 -0.38 -6.46
C ASN A 44 4.16 0.07 -5.19
N TYR A 45 3.92 1.30 -4.72
CA TYR A 45 4.53 1.80 -3.50
C TYR A 45 4.00 1.11 -2.24
N LEU A 46 2.70 0.79 -2.22
CA LEU A 46 2.09 0.00 -1.16
C LEU A 46 2.72 -1.39 -1.06
N ASP A 47 2.83 -2.10 -2.18
CA ASP A 47 3.42 -3.44 -2.26
C ASP A 47 4.84 -3.47 -1.69
N ARG A 48 5.65 -2.49 -2.10
CA ARG A 48 7.05 -2.35 -1.68
C ARG A 48 7.20 -2.05 -0.19
N PHE A 49 6.23 -1.35 0.41
CA PHE A 49 6.22 -1.06 1.83
C PHE A 49 5.82 -2.27 2.66
N ILE A 50 4.75 -2.97 2.27
CA ILE A 50 4.29 -4.15 3.00
C ILE A 50 5.35 -5.27 2.93
N SER A 51 6.07 -5.38 1.81
CA SER A 51 7.20 -6.31 1.68
C SER A 51 8.39 -5.98 2.59
N ARG A 52 8.55 -4.73 3.04
CA ARG A 52 9.72 -4.26 3.80
C ARG A 52 9.42 -3.98 5.28
N GLN A 53 8.17 -3.73 5.61
CA GLN A 53 7.78 -3.21 6.90
C GLN A 53 6.68 -4.10 7.49
N GLU A 54 6.96 -4.68 8.64
CA GLU A 54 5.96 -5.45 9.37
C GLU A 54 4.87 -4.50 9.83
N LEU A 55 3.70 -4.60 9.19
CA LEU A 55 2.58 -3.77 9.56
C LEU A 55 2.12 -4.13 10.97
N PRO A 56 1.95 -3.13 11.86
CA PRO A 56 1.45 -3.38 13.21
C PRO A 56 0.04 -3.97 13.11
N HIS A 57 -0.03 -5.26 13.45
CA HIS A 57 -1.24 -6.06 13.45
C HIS A 57 -2.37 -5.36 14.23
N GLY A 58 -3.58 -5.36 13.67
CA GLY A 58 -4.79 -4.90 14.37
C GLY A 58 -5.08 -3.39 14.32
N LYS A 59 -4.38 -2.61 13.49
CA LYS A 59 -4.66 -1.17 13.31
C LYS A 59 -5.18 -0.83 11.91
N PRO A 60 -6.49 -1.00 11.63
CA PRO A 60 -7.07 -0.77 10.31
C PRO A 60 -6.95 0.69 9.83
N TRP A 61 -6.81 1.65 10.76
CA TRP A 61 -6.59 3.06 10.42
C TRP A 61 -5.23 3.30 9.74
N MET A 62 -4.20 2.48 10.02
CA MET A 62 -2.90 2.62 9.35
C MET A 62 -2.97 2.27 7.87
N ILE A 63 -3.78 1.29 7.50
CA ILE A 63 -3.99 0.93 6.09
C ILE A 63 -4.58 2.12 5.33
N LYS A 64 -5.58 2.80 5.92
CA LYS A 64 -6.16 4.02 5.37
C LYS A 64 -5.11 5.13 5.23
N LEU A 65 -4.30 5.33 6.27
CA LEU A 65 -3.27 6.37 6.29
C LEU A 65 -2.19 6.11 5.23
N LEU A 66 -1.77 4.85 5.09
CA LEU A 66 -0.86 4.40 4.03
C LEU A 66 -1.45 4.65 2.65
N CYS A 67 -2.71 4.25 2.42
CA CYS A 67 -3.39 4.55 1.15
C CYS A 67 -3.34 6.05 0.87
N ILE A 68 -3.74 6.92 1.82
CA ILE A 68 -3.72 8.38 1.66
C ILE A 68 -2.31 8.91 1.36
N SER A 69 -1.28 8.42 2.06
CA SER A 69 0.11 8.80 1.81
C SER A 69 0.59 8.39 0.41
N TYR A 70 0.28 7.17 -0.06
CA TYR A 70 0.64 6.72 -1.41
C TYR A 70 -0.13 7.47 -2.49
N LEU A 71 -1.42 7.74 -2.25
CA LEU A 71 -2.24 8.54 -3.14
C LEU A 71 -1.65 9.97 -3.27
N SER A 72 -1.23 10.57 -2.16
CA SER A 72 -0.57 11.88 -2.13
C SER A 72 0.79 11.88 -2.84
N LEU A 73 1.61 10.84 -2.62
CA LEU A 73 2.91 10.69 -3.29
C LEU A 73 2.73 10.55 -4.80
N ALA A 74 1.82 9.68 -5.25
CA ALA A 74 1.54 9.46 -6.66
C ALA A 74 0.95 10.71 -7.33
N ALA A 75 0.06 11.44 -6.64
CA ALA A 75 -0.45 12.73 -7.12
C ALA A 75 0.64 13.80 -7.27
N LYS A 76 1.56 13.89 -6.30
CA LYS A 76 2.73 14.79 -6.36
C LYS A 76 3.66 14.44 -7.51
N MET A 77 3.91 13.14 -7.75
CA MET A 77 4.75 12.70 -8.87
C MET A 77 4.14 13.06 -10.21
N LYS A 78 2.84 12.83 -10.40
CA LYS A 78 2.12 13.30 -11.59
C LYS A 78 2.28 14.82 -11.80
N GLN A 79 2.12 15.64 -10.77
CA GLN A 79 2.32 17.09 -10.89
C GLN A 79 3.75 17.48 -11.26
N SER A 80 4.74 16.67 -10.86
CA SER A 80 6.15 16.90 -11.17
C SER A 80 6.46 16.63 -12.66
N ASP A 81 5.80 15.65 -13.27
CA ASP A 81 5.92 15.37 -14.71
C ASP A 81 5.41 16.53 -15.59
N PHE A 82 4.47 17.33 -15.11
CA PHE A 82 3.95 18.50 -15.84
C PHE A 82 4.83 19.76 -15.71
N SER A 83 5.88 19.75 -14.89
CA SER A 83 6.75 20.91 -14.66
C SER A 83 8.05 20.87 -15.49
N LEU A 84 8.02 20.22 -16.65
CA LEU A 84 9.15 20.09 -17.58
C LEU A 84 8.97 20.95 -18.85
N THR A 85 8.25 22.07 -18.75
CA THR A 85 8.17 23.11 -19.79
C THR A 85 8.29 24.48 -19.13
#